data_AF-A0AA88WYT3-F1
#
_entry.id   AF-A0AA88WYT3-F1
#
_cell.length_a   1.000
_cell.length_b   1.000
_cell.length_c   1.000
_cell.angle_alpha   90.00
_cell.angle_beta   90.00
_cell.angle_gamma   90.00
#
_symmetry.space_group_name_H-M   'P 1'
#
loop_
_entity.id
_entity.type
_entity.pdbx_description
1 polymer ?
#
loop_
_entity_poly.entity_id
_entity_poly.type
_entity_poly.pdbx_seq_one_letter_code
_entity_poly.pdbx_strand_id
1 'polypeptide(L)'
;MDLDYTLRVDSPAALTAESSTEQNAAYENWERSNHISLMIMKGSITTAIHGGSSKAHATTRITKMVMLKYSGSNGVREHILRMNDMASQLKGLDMKISEGFLVHLIMTSLPAQFEPFKINYNTQKEKWKMS
;
A
#
# COMPACT_ATOMS: atom_id res chain seq x y z
N MET A 1 24.55 -10.51 17.11
CA MET A 1 24.50 -10.82 15.67
C MET A 1 25.08 -9.63 14.93
N ASP A 2 26.11 -9.86 14.13
CA ASP A 2 26.73 -8.81 13.31
C ASP A 2 25.91 -8.61 12.03
N LEU A 3 25.33 -7.41 11.86
CA LEU A 3 24.46 -7.07 10.73
C LEU A 3 25.26 -6.83 9.45
N ASP A 4 26.52 -6.43 9.58
CA ASP A 4 27.42 -6.17 8.47
C ASP A 4 28.15 -7.43 8.02
N TYR A 5 27.89 -8.56 8.68
CA TYR A 5 28.54 -9.84 8.40
C TYR A 5 28.43 -10.21 6.91
N THR A 6 27.26 -10.01 6.31
CA THR A 6 27.02 -10.32 4.89
C THR A 6 27.65 -9.32 3.93
N LEU A 7 28.10 -8.16 4.41
CA LEU A 7 28.84 -7.19 3.62
C LEU A 7 30.33 -7.51 3.55
N ARG A 8 30.82 -8.40 4.42
CA ARG A 8 32.24 -8.79 4.54
C ARG A 8 32.51 -10.25 4.18
N VAL A 9 31.47 -11.08 4.14
CA VAL A 9 31.56 -12.52 3.92
C VAL A 9 30.70 -12.94 2.73
N ASP A 10 31.33 -13.59 1.76
CA ASP A 10 30.66 -14.16 0.59
C ASP A 10 29.58 -15.17 0.99
N SER A 11 28.59 -15.36 0.11
CA SER A 11 27.53 -16.33 0.32
C SER A 11 28.11 -17.74 0.57
N PRO A 12 27.77 -18.40 1.68
CA PRO A 12 28.27 -19.74 1.96
C PRO A 12 27.76 -20.74 0.92
N ALA A 13 28.53 -21.82 0.71
CA ALA A 13 28.09 -22.91 -0.15
C ALA A 13 26.77 -23.51 0.35
N ALA A 14 25.93 -23.96 -0.58
CA ALA A 14 24.65 -24.59 -0.25
C ALA A 14 24.87 -25.80 0.68
N LEU A 15 24.05 -25.89 1.72
CA LEU A 15 24.10 -26.99 2.67
C LEU A 15 23.80 -28.31 1.96
N THR A 16 24.61 -29.33 2.25
CA THR A 16 24.43 -30.70 1.75
C THR A 16 24.18 -31.63 2.93
N ALA A 17 23.78 -32.89 2.66
CA ALA A 17 23.53 -33.86 3.72
C ALA A 17 24.77 -34.18 4.60
N GLU A 18 25.97 -33.84 4.12
CA GLU A 18 27.25 -34.06 4.80
C GLU A 18 27.79 -32.80 5.49
N SER A 19 27.05 -31.69 5.47
CA SER A 19 27.50 -30.41 6.03
C SER A 19 27.72 -30.50 7.54
N SER A 20 28.85 -29.96 8.01
CA SER A 20 29.20 -29.96 9.43
C SER A 20 28.29 -29.02 10.24
N THR A 21 28.24 -29.23 11.54
CA THR A 21 27.51 -28.36 12.48
C THR A 21 27.96 -26.90 12.37
N GLU A 22 29.26 -26.67 12.16
CA GLU A 22 29.85 -25.33 11.99
C GLU A 22 29.43 -24.70 10.67
N GLN A 23 29.38 -25.46 9.57
CA GLN A 23 28.89 -24.98 8.27
C GLN A 23 27.41 -24.60 8.34
N ASN A 24 26.60 -25.42 9.02
CA ASN A 24 25.18 -25.14 9.23
C ASN A 24 24.98 -23.86 10.05
N ALA A 25 25.73 -23.68 11.15
CA ALA A 25 25.67 -22.48 11.98
C ALA A 25 26.11 -21.22 11.23
N ALA A 26 27.15 -21.31 10.38
CA ALA A 26 27.62 -20.21 9.55
C ALA A 26 26.57 -19.79 8.51
N TYR A 27 25.93 -20.77 7.84
CA TYR A 27 24.85 -20.51 6.90
C TYR A 27 23.65 -19.83 7.56
N GLU A 28 23.19 -20.33 8.72
CA GLU A 28 22.09 -19.70 9.46
C GLU A 28 22.40 -18.26 9.87
N ASN A 29 23.62 -18.01 10.35
CA ASN A 29 24.02 -16.67 10.77
C ASN A 29 24.09 -15.72 9.56
N TRP A 30 24.63 -16.19 8.43
CA TRP A 30 24.66 -15.43 7.18
C TRP A 30 23.24 -15.09 6.70
N GLU A 31 22.34 -16.06 6.65
CA GLU A 31 20.95 -15.86 6.22
C GLU A 31 20.20 -14.86 7.11
N ARG A 32 20.33 -15.00 8.44
CA ARG A 32 19.70 -14.08 9.38
C ARG A 32 20.23 -12.65 9.22
N SER A 33 21.56 -12.48 9.11
CA SER A 33 22.16 -11.17 8.88
C SER A 33 21.75 -10.59 7.52
N ASN A 34 21.67 -11.41 6.47
CA ASN A 34 21.23 -11.01 5.13
C ASN A 34 19.79 -10.46 5.17
N HIS A 35 18.87 -11.21 5.77
CA HIS A 35 17.48 -10.83 5.91
C HIS A 35 17.32 -9.50 6.66
N ILE A 36 18.04 -9.31 7.78
CA ILE A 36 17.94 -8.08 8.56
C ILE A 36 18.54 -6.89 7.79
N SER A 37 19.68 -7.07 7.12
CA SER A 37 20.31 -6.02 6.30
C SER A 37 19.37 -5.55 5.17
N LEU A 38 18.70 -6.49 4.49
CA LEU A 38 17.67 -6.18 3.49
C LEU A 38 16.47 -5.44 4.10
N MET A 39 16.00 -5.82 5.29
CA MET A 39 14.93 -5.11 5.99
C MET A 39 15.31 -3.65 6.31
N ILE A 40 16.55 -3.42 6.79
CA ILE A 40 17.06 -2.08 7.11
C ILE A 40 17.20 -1.25 5.85
N MET A 41 17.82 -1.80 4.79
CA MET A 41 17.94 -1.10 3.50
C MET A 41 16.57 -0.71 2.95
N LYS A 42 15.62 -1.64 2.91
CA LYS A 42 14.26 -1.37 2.45
C LYS A 42 13.56 -0.31 3.31
N GLY A 43 13.70 -0.37 4.64
CA GLY A 43 13.14 0.61 5.57
C GLY A 43 13.71 2.02 5.38
N SER A 44 15.04 2.13 5.26
CA SER A 44 15.75 3.40 5.04
C SER A 44 15.42 4.02 3.69
N ILE A 45 15.44 3.23 2.62
CA ILE A 45 15.05 3.67 1.27
C ILE A 45 13.59 4.11 1.25
N THR A 46 12.68 3.34 1.87
CA THR A 46 11.27 3.70 1.96
C THR A 46 11.10 5.02 2.70
N THR A 47 11.83 5.25 3.79
CA THR A 47 11.76 6.49 4.57
C THR A 47 12.33 7.70 3.82
N ALA A 48 13.42 7.51 3.08
CA ALA A 48 14.06 8.55 2.28
C ALA A 48 13.22 8.95 1.06
N ILE A 49 12.65 7.98 0.35
CA ILE A 49 11.79 8.21 -0.82
C ILE A 49 10.45 8.85 -0.40
N HIS A 50 9.87 8.41 0.71
CA HIS A 50 8.54 8.86 1.15
C HIS A 50 8.57 9.98 2.20
N GLY A 51 9.74 10.56 2.47
CA GLY A 51 9.91 11.75 3.32
C GLY A 51 9.23 11.63 4.68
N GLY A 52 9.74 10.80 5.60
CA GLY A 52 9.26 10.78 6.99
C GLY A 52 7.85 10.19 7.16
N SER A 53 7.79 8.94 7.63
CA SER A 53 6.58 8.16 7.89
C SER A 53 5.51 8.26 6.79
N SER A 54 5.70 7.49 5.71
CA SER A 54 4.66 7.17 4.71
C SER A 54 3.28 6.89 5.35
N LYS A 55 3.26 6.32 6.57
CA LYS A 55 2.05 6.08 7.36
C LYS A 55 1.30 7.36 7.76
N ALA A 56 1.99 8.44 8.13
CA ALA A 56 1.37 9.71 8.47
C ALA A 56 0.74 10.37 7.23
N HIS A 57 1.48 10.41 6.12
CA HIS A 57 0.96 10.90 4.84
C HIS A 57 -0.23 10.10 4.33
N ALA A 58 -0.17 8.76 4.43
CA ALA A 58 -1.29 7.89 4.12
C ALA A 58 -2.50 8.18 5.02
N THR A 59 -2.30 8.29 6.33
CA THR A 59 -3.37 8.59 7.30
C THR A 59 -4.04 9.91 6.98
N THR A 60 -3.29 11.00 6.78
CA THR A 60 -3.84 12.30 6.41
C THR A 60 -4.65 12.22 5.12
N ARG A 61 -4.16 11.49 4.11
CA ARG A 61 -4.83 11.35 2.81
C ARG A 61 -6.12 10.52 2.91
N ILE A 62 -6.09 9.40 3.64
CA ILE A 62 -7.29 8.58 3.91
C ILE A 62 -8.34 9.42 4.62
N THR A 63 -7.95 10.15 5.68
CA THR A 63 -8.85 11.03 6.43
C THR A 63 -9.47 12.08 5.52
N LYS A 64 -8.67 12.75 4.68
CA LYS A 64 -9.18 13.72 3.70
C LYS A 64 -10.17 13.08 2.73
N MET A 65 -9.88 11.90 2.22
CA MET A 65 -10.73 11.18 1.26
C MET A 65 -12.07 10.77 1.88
N VAL A 66 -12.07 10.24 3.12
CA VAL A 66 -13.29 9.82 3.82
C VAL A 66 -14.16 11.00 4.22
N MET A 67 -13.55 12.12 4.61
CA MET A 67 -14.28 13.34 4.98
C MET A 67 -14.72 14.17 3.78
N LEU A 68 -14.18 13.94 2.59
CA LEU A 68 -14.52 14.72 1.41
C LEU A 68 -15.99 14.50 1.06
N LYS A 69 -16.80 15.56 1.18
CA LYS A 69 -18.17 15.60 0.68
C LYS A 69 -18.24 16.44 -0.59
N TYR A 70 -19.21 16.11 -1.44
CA TYR A 70 -19.48 16.88 -2.64
C TYR A 70 -20.08 18.25 -2.26
N SER A 71 -19.39 19.33 -2.62
CA SER A 71 -19.75 20.72 -2.27
C SER A 71 -20.79 21.37 -3.19
N GLY A 72 -21.19 20.71 -4.29
CA GLY A 72 -22.10 21.30 -5.28
C GLY A 72 -21.48 22.33 -6.22
N SER A 73 -20.24 22.78 -5.97
CA SER A 73 -19.58 23.84 -6.74
C SER A 73 -18.92 23.36 -8.04
N ASN A 74 -18.39 22.14 -8.03
CA ASN A 74 -17.77 21.50 -9.19
C ASN A 74 -18.72 20.37 -9.62
N GLY A 75 -18.78 19.99 -10.90
CA GLY A 75 -19.69 18.91 -11.32
C GLY A 75 -19.38 17.58 -10.62
N VAL A 76 -20.38 16.69 -10.48
CA VAL A 76 -20.19 15.35 -9.85
C VAL A 76 -19.06 14.55 -10.50
N ARG A 77 -18.89 14.69 -11.82
CA ARG A 77 -17.78 14.07 -12.56
C ARG A 77 -16.41 14.48 -12.01
N GLU A 78 -16.21 15.75 -11.70
CA GLU A 78 -14.94 16.24 -11.21
C GLU A 78 -14.67 15.76 -9.78
N HIS A 79 -15.71 15.65 -8.97
CA HIS A 79 -15.63 15.03 -7.65
C HIS A 79 -15.22 13.55 -7.72
N ILE A 80 -15.80 12.78 -8.65
CA ILE A 80 -15.42 11.39 -8.92
C ILE A 80 -13.95 11.30 -9.33
N LEU A 81 -13.50 12.15 -10.27
CA LEU A 81 -12.11 12.16 -10.72
C LEU A 81 -11.15 12.50 -9.57
N ARG A 82 -11.51 13.45 -8.70
CA ARG A 82 -10.73 13.79 -7.50
C ARG A 82 -10.65 12.63 -6.51
N MET A 83 -11.74 11.90 -6.30
CA MET A 83 -11.74 10.69 -5.47
C MET A 83 -10.87 9.58 -6.07
N ASN A 84 -10.90 9.40 -7.38
CA ASN A 84 -10.05 8.44 -8.10
C ASN A 84 -8.56 8.80 -8.05
N ASP A 85 -8.22 10.08 -8.19
CA ASP A 85 -6.85 10.58 -8.04
C ASP A 85 -6.30 10.34 -6.62
N MET A 86 -7.10 10.58 -5.58
CA MET A 86 -6.68 10.26 -4.22
C MET A 86 -6.45 8.76 -4.01
N ALA A 87 -7.28 7.90 -4.63
CA ALA A 87 -7.10 6.46 -4.60
C ALA A 87 -5.81 6.01 -5.33
N SER A 88 -5.48 6.62 -6.47
CA SER A 88 -4.25 6.32 -7.22
C SER A 88 -3.00 6.73 -6.44
N GLN A 89 -3.05 7.87 -5.74
CA GLN A 89 -1.98 8.32 -4.86
C GLN A 89 -1.78 7.39 -3.66
N LEU A 90 -2.86 6.82 -3.10
CA LEU A 90 -2.77 5.81 -2.04
C LEU A 90 -2.21 4.48 -2.56
N LYS A 91 -2.56 4.09 -3.78
CA LYS A 91 -1.94 2.93 -4.46
C LYS A 91 -0.42 3.10 -4.60
N GLY A 92 0.07 4.31 -4.86
CA GLY A 92 1.50 4.63 -4.88
C GLY A 92 2.21 4.43 -3.52
N LEU A 93 1.46 4.42 -2.41
CA LEU A 93 1.95 4.12 -1.06
C LEU A 93 1.74 2.65 -0.65
N ASP A 94 1.52 1.76 -1.62
CA ASP A 94 1.16 0.35 -1.39
C ASP A 94 -0.17 0.14 -0.64
N MET A 95 -1.04 1.17 -0.63
CA MET A 95 -2.38 1.12 -0.04
C MET A 95 -3.44 1.03 -1.13
N LYS A 96 -3.55 -0.15 -1.76
CA LYS A 96 -4.54 -0.38 -2.81
C LYS A 96 -5.97 -0.37 -2.24
N ILE A 97 -6.80 0.53 -2.75
CA ILE A 97 -8.24 0.56 -2.48
C ILE A 97 -8.95 -0.36 -3.47
N SER A 98 -9.91 -1.16 -3.01
CA SER A 98 -10.75 -1.95 -3.91
C SER A 98 -11.74 -1.06 -4.66
N GLU A 99 -11.99 -1.38 -5.93
CA GLU A 99 -12.90 -0.59 -6.78
C GLU A 99 -14.30 -0.46 -6.17
N GLY A 100 -14.86 -1.57 -5.65
CA GLY A 100 -16.17 -1.54 -4.99
C GLY A 100 -16.20 -0.60 -3.78
N PHE A 101 -15.14 -0.60 -2.95
CA PHE A 101 -15.07 0.31 -1.81
C PHE A 101 -14.99 1.77 -2.24
N LEU A 102 -14.18 2.07 -3.27
CA LEU A 102 -14.08 3.42 -3.83
C LEU A 102 -15.44 3.93 -4.32
N VAL A 103 -16.21 3.09 -5.01
CA VAL A 103 -17.54 3.45 -5.49
C VAL A 103 -18.49 3.73 -4.31
N HIS A 104 -18.51 2.88 -3.29
CA HIS A 104 -19.33 3.14 -2.09
C HIS A 104 -18.90 4.42 -1.36
N LEU A 105 -17.61 4.72 -1.29
CA LEU A 105 -17.11 5.94 -0.69
C LEU A 105 -17.55 7.19 -1.49
N ILE A 106 -17.49 7.12 -2.82
CA ILE A 106 -18.03 8.16 -3.70
C ILE A 106 -19.52 8.34 -3.45
N MET A 107 -20.30 7.26 -3.42
CA MET A 107 -21.75 7.34 -3.20
C MET A 107 -22.10 7.96 -1.83
N THR A 108 -21.37 7.62 -0.78
CA THR A 108 -21.59 8.19 0.57
C THR A 108 -21.14 9.66 0.69
N SER A 109 -20.32 10.14 -0.23
CA SER A 109 -19.89 11.54 -0.29
C SER A 109 -20.90 12.48 -0.99
N LEU A 110 -21.86 11.92 -1.73
CA LEU A 110 -22.87 12.71 -2.45
C LEU A 110 -24.04 13.12 -1.54
N PRO A 111 -24.51 14.38 -1.62
CA PRO A 111 -25.65 14.86 -0.85
C PRO A 111 -26.97 14.21 -1.29
N ALA A 112 -28.00 14.36 -0.47
CA ALA A 112 -29.32 13.73 -0.66
C ALA A 112 -30.01 14.10 -1.99
N GLN A 113 -29.65 15.23 -2.61
CA GLN A 113 -30.16 15.58 -3.94
C GLN A 113 -29.79 14.54 -5.02
N PHE A 114 -28.79 13.69 -4.76
CA PHE A 114 -28.39 12.58 -5.65
C PHE A 114 -28.93 11.22 -5.20
N GLU A 115 -29.90 11.15 -4.29
CA GLU A 115 -30.52 9.88 -3.89
C GLU A 115 -31.03 9.05 -5.08
N PRO A 116 -31.69 9.60 -6.11
CA PRO A 116 -32.12 8.81 -7.27
C PRO A 116 -30.97 8.10 -7.98
N PHE A 117 -29.80 8.74 -8.04
CA PHE A 117 -28.59 8.15 -8.60
C PHE A 117 -28.07 6.98 -7.75
N LYS A 118 -28.10 7.10 -6.41
CA LYS A 118 -27.72 6.03 -5.49
C LYS A 118 -28.67 4.83 -5.58
N ILE A 119 -29.97 5.07 -5.67
CA ILE A 119 -30.99 4.03 -5.85
C ILE A 119 -30.73 3.28 -7.15
N ASN A 120 -30.54 4.00 -8.26
CA ASN A 120 -30.24 3.40 -9.56
C ASN A 120 -28.93 2.59 -9.56
N TYR A 121 -27.92 3.02 -8.79
CA TYR A 121 -26.70 2.23 -8.62
C TYR A 121 -26.96 0.94 -7.83
N ASN A 122 -27.67 1.01 -6.70
CA ASN A 122 -27.94 -0.14 -5.84
C ASN A 122 -28.84 -1.19 -6.52
N THR A 123 -29.66 -0.80 -7.49
CA THR A 123 -30.54 -1.71 -8.25
C THR A 123 -29.85 -2.35 -9.46
N GLN A 124 -28.64 -1.90 -9.84
CA GLN A 124 -27.86 -2.54 -10.90
C GLN A 124 -27.34 -3.90 -10.45
N LYS A 125 -27.70 -4.95 -11.20
CA LYS A 125 -27.23 -6.33 -10.96
C LYS A 125 -25.82 -6.58 -11.48
N GLU A 126 -25.35 -5.74 -12.41
CA GLU A 126 -24.02 -5.87 -12.99
C GLU A 126 -22.96 -5.26 -12.07
N LYS A 127 -21.94 -6.06 -11.75
CA LYS A 127 -20.72 -5.52 -11.14
C LYS A 127 -19.97 -4.74 -12.21
N TRP A 128 -19.77 -3.45 -11.97
CA TRP A 128 -18.96 -2.62 -12.83
C TRP A 128 -17.56 -3.25 -12.99
N LYS A 129 -17.12 -3.36 -14.25
CA LYS A 129 -15.70 -3.50 -14.59
C LYS A 129 -15.24 -2.12 -15.05
N MET A 130 -14.42 -1.45 -14.25
CA MET A 130 -13.69 -0.29 -14.74
C MET A 130 -12.52 -0.85 -15.57
N SER A 131 -12.78 -1.09 -16.86
CA SER A 131 -11.74 -1.51 -17.82
C SER A 131 -10.66 -0.45 -17.95
#